data_AF-A0A960PR35-F1
#
_entry.id   AF-A0A960PR35-F1
#
_cell.length_a   1.000
_cell.length_b   1.000
_cell.length_c   1.000
_cell.angle_alpha   90.00
_cell.angle_beta   90.00
_cell.angle_gamma   90.00
#
_symmetry.space_group_name_H-M   'P 1'
#
loop_
_entity.id
_entity.type
_entity.pdbx_description
1 polymer ?
#
loop_
_entity_poly.entity_id
_entity_poly.type
_entity_poly.pdbx_seq_one_letter_code
_entity_poly.pdbx_strand_id
1 'polypeptide(L)'
;MFLTRIGFGSRAVINGDVTQVDLPSGRISGLDEACRVLHGVEGIAFQHFDRRDVVRHPLVQKVVNAYEVYERARQAEAPPAKSRRES
;
A
#
# COMPACT_ATOMS: atom_id res chain seq x y z
N MET A 1 9.30 13.51 -13.73
CA MET A 1 10.08 14.76 -13.57
C MET A 1 9.45 15.71 -12.53
N PHE A 2 9.06 15.21 -11.35
CA PHE A 2 8.54 16.07 -10.30
C PHE A 2 9.67 16.71 -9.47
N LEU A 3 10.61 15.88 -9.01
CA LEU A 3 11.71 16.31 -8.14
C LEU A 3 12.62 17.38 -8.78
N THR A 4 12.78 17.34 -10.11
CA THR A 4 13.57 18.32 -10.86
C THR A 4 12.89 19.69 -11.01
N ARG A 5 11.66 19.86 -10.52
CA ARG A 5 10.91 21.12 -10.56
C ARG A 5 10.84 21.81 -9.19
N ILE A 6 11.44 21.24 -8.15
CA ILE A 6 11.48 21.84 -6.81
C ILE A 6 12.48 23.00 -6.81
N GLY A 7 11.99 24.21 -6.50
CA GLY A 7 12.77 25.44 -6.44
C GLY A 7 13.27 25.78 -5.04
N PHE A 8 14.13 26.80 -4.93
CA PHE A 8 14.63 27.28 -3.64
C PHE A 8 13.50 27.71 -2.69
N GLY A 9 13.65 27.38 -1.40
CA GLY A 9 12.67 27.71 -0.36
C GLY A 9 11.34 26.95 -0.45
N SER A 10 11.18 26.06 -1.43
CA SER A 10 9.96 25.25 -1.56
C SER A 10 10.03 23.96 -0.73
N ARG A 11 8.86 23.42 -0.40
CA ARG A 11 8.70 22.09 0.22
C ARG A 11 7.66 21.33 -0.59
N ALA A 12 7.88 20.03 -0.76
CA ALA A 12 6.95 19.15 -1.46
C ALA A 12 6.64 17.94 -0.58
N VAL A 13 5.41 17.44 -0.69
CA VAL A 13 4.98 16.18 -0.08
C VAL A 13 4.43 15.31 -1.19
N ILE A 14 4.92 14.07 -1.27
CA ILE A 14 4.44 13.05 -2.18
C ILE A 14 3.76 12.00 -1.31
N ASN A 15 2.50 11.68 -1.62
CA ASN A 15 1.75 10.62 -0.94
C ASN A 15 1.52 9.44 -1.88
N GLY A 16 1.26 8.28 -1.29
CA GLY A 16 0.92 7.06 -2.02
C GLY A 16 0.65 5.90 -1.05
N ASP A 17 -0.02 4.87 -1.55
CA ASP A 17 -0.26 3.62 -0.83
C ASP A 17 0.57 2.51 -1.48
N VAL A 18 1.56 2.00 -0.75
CA VAL A 18 2.46 0.95 -1.23
C VAL A 18 1.74 -0.38 -1.52
N THR A 19 0.55 -0.58 -0.95
CA THR A 19 -0.26 -1.79 -1.15
C THR A 19 -1.10 -1.73 -2.43
N GLN A 20 -1.25 -0.55 -3.04
CA GLN A 20 -2.03 -0.34 -4.25
C GLN A 20 -1.12 -0.34 -5.47
N VAL A 21 -0.80 -1.55 -5.96
CA VAL A 21 0.02 -1.75 -7.16
C VAL A 21 -0.85 -2.29 -8.29
N ASP A 22 -1.30 -1.39 -9.17
CA ASP A 22 -2.11 -1.73 -10.34
C ASP A 22 -1.26 -2.08 -11.58
N LEU A 23 -0.12 -2.74 -11.37
CA LEU A 23 0.81 -3.11 -12.44
C LEU A 23 0.68 -4.59 -12.82
N PRO A 24 1.00 -4.95 -14.08
CA PRO A 24 1.11 -6.35 -14.50
C PRO A 24 2.08 -7.12 -13.59
N SER A 25 1.79 -8.41 -13.40
CA SER A 25 2.58 -9.29 -12.53
C SER A 25 4.07 -9.28 -12.89
N GLY A 26 4.94 -9.19 -11.88
CA GLY A 26 6.38 -9.13 -12.04
C GLY A 26 6.96 -7.73 -12.27
N ARG A 27 6.13 -6.69 -12.35
CA ARG A 27 6.60 -5.31 -12.45
C ARG A 27 6.82 -4.70 -11.06
N ILE A 28 7.94 -4.00 -10.88
CA ILE A 28 8.28 -3.30 -9.64
C ILE A 28 7.43 -2.02 -9.55
N SER A 29 6.92 -1.71 -8.35
CA SER A 29 6.22 -0.46 -8.08
C SER A 29 7.18 0.73 -8.15
N GLY A 30 6.84 1.76 -8.92
CA GLY A 30 7.65 2.98 -8.98
C GLY A 30 7.72 3.74 -7.65
N LEU A 31 6.71 3.61 -6.79
CA LEU A 31 6.72 4.19 -5.44
C LEU A 31 7.72 3.46 -4.55
N ASP A 32 7.69 2.12 -4.57
CA ASP A 32 8.62 1.29 -3.80
C ASP A 32 10.07 1.49 -4.28
N GLU A 33 10.29 1.53 -5.59
CA GLU A 33 11.59 1.82 -6.19
C GLU A 33 12.10 3.21 -5.79
N ALA A 34 11.27 4.25 -5.87
CA ALA A 34 11.67 5.61 -5.47
C ALA A 34 12.05 5.68 -3.98
N CYS A 35 11.30 5.01 -3.09
CA CYS A 35 11.63 4.94 -1.67
C CYS A 35 12.99 4.28 -1.43
N ARG A 36 13.32 3.22 -2.18
CA ARG A 36 14.64 2.55 -2.08
C ARG A 36 15.77 3.41 -2.61
N VAL A 37 15.60 4.02 -3.80
CA VAL A 37 16.63 4.82 -4.47
C VAL A 37 16.95 6.10 -3.70
N LEU A 38 15.93 6.74 -3.12
CA LEU A 38 16.08 8.01 -2.41
C LEU A 38 16.39 7.81 -0.91
N HIS A 39 16.59 6.57 -0.47
CA HIS A 39 16.91 6.28 0.93
C HIS A 39 18.25 6.92 1.32
N GLY A 40 18.25 7.69 2.41
CA GLY A 40 19.46 8.37 2.92
C GLY A 40 19.83 9.67 2.19
N VAL A 41 19.05 10.13 1.21
CA VAL A 41 19.27 11.43 0.57
C VAL A 41 18.96 12.55 1.56
N GLU A 42 19.94 13.43 1.80
CA GLU A 42 19.78 14.59 2.68
C GLU A 42 18.62 15.48 2.23
N GLY A 43 17.77 15.90 3.18
CA GLY A 43 16.60 16.73 2.91
C GLY A 43 15.34 15.98 2.47
N ILE A 44 15.40 14.65 2.31
CA ILE A 44 14.23 13.79 2.06
C ILE A 44 13.93 12.97 3.33
N ALA A 45 12.66 12.94 3.73
CA ALA A 45 12.19 12.12 4.83
C ALA A 45 11.02 11.23 4.39
N PHE A 46 10.99 9.99 4.88
CA PHE A 46 9.91 9.05 4.65
C PHE A 46 9.06 8.90 5.91
N GLN A 47 7.77 9.17 5.81
CA GLN A 47 6.80 8.96 6.88
C GLN A 47 5.81 7.88 6.45
N HIS A 48 5.74 6.82 7.23
CA HIS A 48 4.85 5.69 6.97
C HIS A 48 3.69 5.76 7.95
N PHE A 49 2.48 5.83 7.40
CA PHE A 49 1.25 5.72 8.17
C PHE A 49 0.82 4.27 8.21
N ASP A 50 0.25 3.86 9.34
CA ASP A 50 -0.38 2.57 9.49
C ASP A 50 -1.86 2.70 9.84
N ARG A 51 -2.51 1.57 10.12
CA ARG A 51 -3.95 1.53 10.40
C ARG A 51 -4.37 2.40 11.59
N ARG A 52 -3.46 2.66 12.54
CA ARG A 52 -3.68 3.47 13.74
C ARG A 52 -3.79 4.96 13.42
N ASP A 53 -3.18 5.40 12.32
CA ASP A 53 -3.20 6.79 11.87
C ASP A 53 -4.46 7.15 11.07
N VAL A 54 -5.32 6.15 10.77
CA VAL A 54 -6.51 6.34 9.96
C VAL A 54 -7.73 6.62 10.83
N VAL A 55 -8.19 7.86 10.82
CA VAL A 55 -9.47 8.25 11.42
C VAL A 55 -10.59 8.00 10.41
N ARG A 56 -11.47 7.04 10.71
CA ARG A 56 -12.66 6.74 9.90
C ARG A 56 -13.93 7.19 10.60
N HIS A 57 -14.90 7.64 9.83
CA HIS A 57 -16.24 7.85 10.33
C HIS A 57 -16.79 6.52 10.93
N PRO A 58 -17.50 6.52 12.08
CA PRO A 58 -17.96 5.29 12.73
C PRO A 58 -18.77 4.36 11.82
N LEU A 59 -19.59 4.93 10.92
CA LEU A 59 -20.34 4.15 9.93
C LEU A 59 -19.41 3.41 8.96
N VAL A 60 -18.37 4.07 8.45
CA VAL A 60 -17.41 3.46 7.51
C VAL A 60 -16.68 2.31 8.19
N GLN A 61 -16.29 2.47 9.46
CA GLN A 61 -15.66 1.39 10.22
C GLN A 61 -16.58 0.17 10.36
N LYS A 62 -17.88 0.38 10.63
CA LYS A 62 -18.88 -0.70 10.67
C LYS A 62 -18.99 -1.42 9.33
N VAL A 63 -19.02 -0.68 8.22
CA VAL A 63 -19.08 -1.24 6.86
C VAL A 63 -17.84 -2.10 6.57
N VAL A 64 -16.63 -1.56 6.84
CA VAL A 64 -15.37 -2.30 6.64
C VAL A 64 -15.35 -3.59 7.47
N ASN A 65 -15.71 -3.52 8.76
CA ASN A 65 -15.75 -4.69 9.63
C ASN A 65 -16.74 -5.76 9.13
N ALA A 66 -17.89 -5.35 8.58
CA ALA A 66 -18.87 -6.29 8.04
C ALA A 66 -18.29 -7.08 6.83
N TYR A 67 -17.58 -6.40 5.93
CA TYR A 67 -16.91 -7.06 4.81
C TYR A 67 -15.74 -7.95 5.25
N GLU A 68 -14.97 -7.53 6.26
CA GLU A 68 -13.89 -8.36 6.81
C GLU A 68 -14.42 -9.68 7.40
N VAL A 69 -15.54 -9.64 8.12
CA VAL A 69 -16.20 -10.85 8.65
C VAL A 69 -16.71 -11.73 7.52
N TYR A 70 -17.36 -11.14 6.51
CA TYR A 70 -17.87 -11.86 5.35
C TYR A 70 -16.76 -12.58 4.58
N GLU A 71 -15.65 -11.91 4.25
CA GLU A 71 -14.55 -12.53 3.52
C GLU A 71 -13.85 -13.63 4.34
N ARG A 72 -13.72 -13.48 5.66
CA ARG A 72 -13.16 -14.53 6.52
C ARG A 72 -14.03 -15.79 6.53
N ALA A 73 -15.35 -15.64 6.63
CA ALA A 73 -16.26 -16.77 6.54
C ALA A 73 -16.15 -17.46 5.17
N ARG A 74 -16.10 -16.67 4.09
CA ARG A 74 -15.96 -17.18 2.73
C ARG A 74 -14.66 -17.94 2.48
N GLN A 75 -13.55 -17.48 3.08
CA GLN A 75 -12.26 -18.18 3.02
C GLN A 75 -12.25 -19.47 3.82
N ALA A 76 -12.97 -19.54 4.94
CA ALA A 76 -13.10 -20.76 5.74
C ALA A 76 -13.95 -21.84 5.06
N GLU A 77 -14.91 -21.44 4.23
CA GLU A 77 -15.76 -22.34 3.43
C GLU A 77 -15.11 -22.79 2.11
N ALA A 78 -13.97 -22.20 1.72
CA ALA A 78 -13.28 -22.56 0.50
C ALA A 78 -12.66 -23.97 0.63
N PRO A 79 -12.92 -24.89 -0.33
CA PRO A 79 -12.33 -26.23 -0.28
C PRO A 79 -10.80 -26.15 -0.35
N PRO A 80 -10.07 -27.03 0.35
CA PRO A 80 -8.61 -27.00 0.36
C PRO A 80 -8.08 -27.11 -1.07
N ALA A 81 -7.24 -26.15 -1.46
CA ALA A 81 -6.60 -26.13 -2.77
C ALA A 81 -5.90 -27.47 -2.99
N LYS A 82 -6.36 -28.23 -4.01
CA LYS A 82 -5.78 -29.53 -4.35
C LYS A 82 -4.28 -29.36 -4.52
N SER A 83 -3.51 -30.02 -3.65
CA SER A 83 -2.07 -30.13 -3.80
C SER A 83 -1.79 -30.74 -5.16
N ARG A 84 -1.26 -29.93 -6.10
CA ARG A 84 -0.70 -30.44 -7.34
C ARG A 84 0.58 -31.22 -6.98
N ARG A 85 0.38 -32.45 -6.54
CA ARG A 85 1.40 -33.51 -6.49
C ARG A 85 1.51 -34.07 -7.90
N GLU A 86 2.42 -33.55 -8.70
CA GLU A 86 2.94 -34.19 -9.92
C GLU A 86 4.40 -33.72 -10.00
N SER A 87 5.37 -34.48 -9.49
CA SER A 87 6.02 -35.68 -10.07
C SER A 87 7.34 -35.29 -10.73
#